data_AF-A0A174Z0R9-F1
#
_entry.id   AF-A0A174Z0R9-F1
#
_cell.length_a   1.000
_cell.length_b   1.000
_cell.length_c   1.000
_cell.angle_alpha   90.00
_cell.angle_beta   90.00
_cell.angle_gamma   90.00
#
_symmetry.space_group_name_H-M   'P 1'
#
loop_
_entity.id
_entity.type
_entity.pdbx_description
1 polymer ?
#
loop_
_entity_poly.entity_id
_entity_poly.type
_entity_poly.pdbx_seq_one_letter_code
_entity_poly.pdbx_strand_id
1 'polypeptide(L)'
;MTEIIKKLLEYFKKNNIKGTEIAEILGLKKSPLTDWKNGHSKPTIEQLIIICEKLALSLDELTGLKTNEIQEAYNAADPGTKAAVRKLLDVKEQEENQELFTSKIG
;
A
#
# COMPACT_ATOMS: atom_id res chain seq x y z
N MET A 1 -15.55 13.95 5.30
CA MET A 1 -14.31 13.32 4.78
C MET A 1 -14.44 11.82 4.99
N THR A 2 -14.13 10.99 3.99
CA THR A 2 -14.21 9.52 4.10
C THR A 2 -12.97 8.94 4.79
N GLU A 3 -13.12 7.83 5.51
CA GLU A 3 -12.00 7.18 6.23
C GLU A 3 -10.79 6.86 5.34
N ILE A 4 -11.02 6.47 4.08
CA ILE A 4 -9.94 6.20 3.11
C ILE A 4 -9.08 7.45 2.84
N ILE A 5 -9.71 8.62 2.70
CA ILE A 5 -8.99 9.87 2.44
C ILE A 5 -8.20 10.28 3.68
N LYS A 6 -8.77 10.08 4.88
CA LYS A 6 -8.07 10.36 6.13
C LYS A 6 -6.78 9.54 6.25
N LYS A 7 -6.86 8.22 6.04
CA LYS A 7 -5.69 7.32 6.12
C LYS A 7 -4.64 7.62 5.06
N LEU A 8 -5.06 7.92 3.83
CA LEU A 8 -4.19 8.37 2.75
C LEU A 8 -3.41 9.65 3.14
N LEU A 9 -4.11 10.65 3.68
CA LEU A 9 -3.48 11.91 4.12
C LEU A 9 -2.56 11.71 5.34
N GLU A 10 -2.91 10.82 6.27
CA GLU A 10 -2.07 10.43 7.39
C GLU A 10 -0.78 9.75 6.92
N TYR A 11 -0.87 8.86 5.92
CA TYR A 11 0.29 8.23 5.30
C TYR A 11 1.23 9.28 4.69
N PHE A 12 0.71 10.21 3.89
CA PHE A 12 1.52 11.27 3.30
C PHE A 12 2.18 12.16 4.35
N LYS A 13 1.44 12.52 5.40
CA LYS A 13 1.96 13.32 6.51
C LYS A 13 3.07 12.59 7.26
N LYS A 14 2.90 11.29 7.57
CA LYS A 14 3.87 10.47 8.30
C LYS A 14 5.17 10.30 7.52
N ASN A 15 5.08 10.17 6.20
CA ASN A 15 6.24 9.99 5.31
C ASN A 15 6.77 11.32 4.75
N ASN A 16 6.28 12.46 5.24
CA ASN A 16 6.69 13.81 4.81
C ASN A 16 6.55 14.06 3.30
N ILE A 17 5.58 13.40 2.65
CA ILE A 17 5.28 13.54 1.23
C ILE A 17 4.50 14.84 1.03
N LYS A 18 5.04 15.73 0.20
CA LYS A 18 4.43 17.02 -0.09
C LYS A 18 3.39 16.91 -1.20
N GLY A 19 2.45 17.86 -1.20
CA GLY A 19 1.43 17.92 -2.25
C GLY A 19 1.98 18.17 -3.66
N THR A 20 3.15 18.80 -3.78
CA THR A 20 3.87 18.97 -5.05
C THR A 20 4.36 17.64 -5.59
N GLU A 21 4.90 16.77 -4.73
CA GLU A 21 5.35 15.43 -5.12
C GLU A 21 4.17 14.57 -5.59
N ILE A 22 3.01 14.66 -4.92
CA ILE A 22 1.78 13.99 -5.37
C ILE A 22 1.31 14.54 -6.72
N ALA A 23 1.42 15.85 -6.96
CA ALA A 23 1.06 16.44 -8.24
C ALA A 23 1.97 15.91 -9.36
N GLU A 24 3.28 15.83 -9.11
CA GLU A 24 4.28 15.28 -10.03
C GLU A 24 4.04 13.80 -10.34
N ILE A 25 3.83 12.98 -9.30
CA ILE A 25 3.49 11.55 -9.43
C ILE A 25 2.27 11.35 -10.34
N LEU A 26 1.25 12.20 -10.19
CA LEU A 26 0.00 12.12 -10.94
C LEU A 26 0.03 12.88 -12.28
N GLY A 27 1.13 13.55 -12.63
CA GLY A 27 1.21 14.37 -13.84
C GLY A 27 0.28 15.59 -13.84
N LEU A 28 -0.06 16.12 -12.66
CA LEU A 28 -1.00 17.23 -12.48
C LEU A 28 -0.27 18.57 -12.27
N LYS A 29 -0.85 19.65 -12.82
CA LYS A 29 -0.32 21.02 -12.63
C LYS A 29 -0.49 21.57 -11.22
N LYS A 30 -1.46 21.06 -10.47
CA LYS A 30 -1.79 21.49 -9.09
C LYS A 30 -1.98 20.26 -8.24
N SER A 31 -1.64 20.38 -6.96
CA SER A 31 -1.83 19.29 -6.00
C SER A 31 -3.32 19.03 -5.78
N PRO A 32 -3.80 17.79 -5.97
CA PRO A 32 -5.18 17.44 -5.68
C PRO A 32 -5.44 17.30 -4.17
N LEU A 33 -4.38 17.30 -3.32
CA LEU A 33 -4.49 17.12 -1.88
C LEU A 33 -5.42 18.14 -1.21
N THR A 34 -5.41 19.40 -1.65
CA THR A 34 -6.26 20.44 -1.07
C THR A 34 -7.73 20.13 -1.31
N ASP A 35 -8.09 19.70 -2.52
CA ASP A 35 -9.46 19.37 -2.88
C ASP A 35 -9.92 18.08 -2.18
N TRP A 36 -9.03 17.08 -2.06
CA TRP A 36 -9.31 15.86 -1.31
C TRP A 36 -9.51 16.14 0.18
N LYS A 37 -8.68 17.01 0.77
CA LYS A 37 -8.79 17.43 2.17
C LYS A 37 -10.09 18.20 2.45
N ASN A 38 -10.50 19.06 1.52
CA ASN A 38 -11.72 19.84 1.67
C ASN A 38 -12.98 19.06 1.22
N GLY A 39 -12.82 17.87 0.67
CA GLY A 39 -13.91 17.02 0.19
C GLY A 39 -14.56 17.51 -1.10
N HIS A 40 -13.91 18.42 -1.83
CA HIS A 40 -14.37 18.92 -3.13
C HIS A 40 -14.22 17.84 -4.22
N SER A 41 -13.25 16.94 -4.07
CA SER A 41 -13.05 15.80 -4.94
C SER A 41 -12.52 14.60 -4.14
N LYS A 42 -12.49 13.43 -4.76
CA LYS A 42 -11.91 12.20 -4.21
C LYS A 42 -10.85 11.65 -5.17
N PRO A 43 -9.81 10.98 -4.68
CA PRO A 43 -8.88 10.28 -5.55
C PRO A 43 -9.62 9.20 -6.35
N THR A 44 -9.30 9.07 -7.63
CA THR A 44 -9.79 7.96 -8.46
C THR A 44 -8.98 6.70 -8.17
N ILE A 45 -9.50 5.54 -8.56
CA ILE A 45 -8.77 4.26 -8.43
C ILE A 45 -7.45 4.33 -9.21
N GLU A 46 -7.45 4.88 -10.42
CA GLU A 46 -6.23 5.06 -11.24
C GLU A 46 -5.18 5.93 -10.52
N GLN A 47 -5.60 7.03 -9.88
CA GLN A 47 -4.67 7.87 -9.12
C GLN A 47 -4.06 7.12 -7.94
N LEU A 48 -4.84 6.29 -7.25
CA LEU A 48 -4.34 5.46 -6.15
C LEU A 48 -3.33 4.42 -6.66
N ILE A 49 -3.61 3.77 -7.79
CA ILE A 49 -2.69 2.80 -8.41
C ILE A 49 -1.37 3.47 -8.78
N ILE A 50 -1.41 4.62 -9.46
CA ILE A 50 -0.19 5.36 -9.84
C ILE A 50 0.65 5.74 -8.60
N ILE A 51 0.00 6.19 -7.53
CA ILE A 51 0.69 6.52 -6.26
C ILE A 51 1.33 5.26 -5.68
N CYS A 52 0.61 4.14 -5.62
CA CYS A 52 1.12 2.85 -5.16
C CYS A 52 2.34 2.38 -5.97
N GLU A 53 2.24 2.41 -7.30
CA GLU A 53 3.35 2.02 -8.20
C GLU A 53 4.59 2.89 -8.01
N LYS A 54 4.40 4.21 -7.93
CA LYS A 54 5.53 5.16 -7.80
C LYS A 54 6.18 5.15 -6.43
N LEU A 55 5.43 4.84 -5.38
CA LEU A 55 5.93 4.74 -4.02
C LEU A 55 6.34 3.31 -3.62
N ALA A 56 6.19 2.33 -4.53
CA ALA A 56 6.40 0.90 -4.27
C ALA A 56 5.60 0.40 -3.04
N LEU A 57 4.31 0.74 -2.99
CA LEU A 57 3.39 0.38 -1.92
C LEU A 57 2.23 -0.45 -2.45
N SER A 58 1.71 -1.35 -1.63
CA SER A 58 0.37 -1.89 -1.83
C SER A 58 -0.73 -0.89 -1.48
N LEU A 59 -1.94 -1.09 -2.00
CA LEU A 59 -3.09 -0.27 -1.65
C LEU A 59 -3.45 -0.42 -0.16
N ASP A 60 -3.26 -1.62 0.40
CA ASP A 60 -3.51 -1.89 1.82
C ASP A 60 -2.56 -1.10 2.72
N GLU A 61 -1.28 -0.98 2.37
CA GLU A 61 -0.31 -0.15 3.08
C GLU A 61 -0.62 1.34 2.99
N LEU A 62 -1.03 1.81 1.81
CA LEU A 62 -1.37 3.22 1.57
C LEU A 62 -2.64 3.64 2.32
N THR A 63 -3.64 2.75 2.34
CA THR A 63 -4.96 3.04 2.90
C THR A 63 -5.13 2.50 4.31
N GLY A 64 -4.13 1.82 4.88
CA GLY A 64 -4.23 1.17 6.19
C GLY A 64 -5.46 0.28 6.32
N LEU A 65 -5.83 -0.41 5.24
CA LEU A 65 -6.91 -1.41 5.30
C LEU A 65 -6.46 -2.49 6.27
N LYS A 66 -7.25 -2.69 7.32
CA LYS A 66 -6.94 -3.71 8.31
C LYS A 66 -7.15 -5.06 7.64
N THR A 67 -6.16 -5.92 7.78
CA THR A 67 -6.32 -7.35 7.58
C THR A 67 -7.48 -7.83 8.45
N ASN A 68 -8.38 -8.64 7.90
CA ASN A 68 -9.44 -9.25 8.71
C ASN A 68 -8.83 -10.24 9.70
N GLU A 69 -9.63 -10.70 10.68
CA GLU A 69 -9.16 -11.62 11.73
C GLU A 69 -8.53 -12.89 11.17
N ILE A 70 -9.00 -13.38 10.02
CA ILE A 70 -8.45 -14.55 9.32
C ILE A 70 -7.03 -14.25 8.82
N GLN A 71 -6.84 -13.11 8.18
CA GLN A 71 -5.55 -12.70 7.64
C GLN A 71 -4.54 -12.38 8.75
N GLU A 72 -4.99 -11.78 9.86
CA GLU A 72 -4.16 -11.57 11.05
C GLU A 72 -3.70 -12.89 11.67
N ALA A 73 -4.62 -13.84 11.86
CA ALA A 73 -4.30 -15.17 12.36
C ALA A 73 -3.35 -15.93 11.43
N TYR A 74 -3.56 -15.86 10.11
CA TYR A 74 -2.66 -16.45 9.13
C TYR A 74 -1.27 -15.81 9.16
N ASN A 75 -1.17 -14.49 9.29
CA ASN A 75 0.11 -13.79 9.36
C ASN A 75 0.90 -14.13 10.64
N ALA A 76 0.21 -14.31 11.77
CA ALA A 76 0.80 -14.65 13.06
C ALA A 76 1.12 -16.15 13.25
N ALA A 77 0.56 -17.03 12.41
CA ALA A 77 0.79 -18.47 12.48
C ALA A 77 2.26 -18.85 12.20
N ASP A 78 2.70 -20.02 12.65
CA ASP A 78 4.01 -20.56 12.33
C ASP A 78 4.10 -20.99 10.84
N PRO A 79 5.32 -21.13 10.27
CA PRO A 79 5.50 -21.49 8.86
C PRO A 79 4.80 -22.80 8.46
N GLY A 80 4.75 -23.80 9.34
CA GLY A 80 4.11 -25.09 9.05
C GLY A 80 2.59 -24.95 8.92
N THR A 81 1.97 -24.19 9.81
CA THR A 81 0.54 -23.87 9.72
C THR A 81 0.23 -23.06 8.47
N LYS A 82 1.05 -22.06 8.12
CA LYS A 82 0.87 -21.30 6.86
C LYS A 82 0.94 -22.24 5.64
N ALA A 83 1.91 -23.15 5.59
CA ALA A 83 2.04 -24.12 4.49
C ALA A 83 0.83 -25.06 4.39
N ALA A 84 0.34 -25.57 5.53
CA ALA A 84 -0.85 -26.42 5.56
C ALA A 84 -2.10 -25.68 5.05
N VAL A 85 -2.30 -24.42 5.47
CA VAL A 85 -3.41 -23.58 5.00
C VAL A 85 -3.31 -23.32 3.49
N ARG A 86 -2.11 -22.99 2.97
CA ARG A 86 -1.92 -22.80 1.52
C ARG A 86 -2.22 -24.06 0.73
N LYS A 87 -1.77 -25.22 1.20
CA LYS A 87 -2.06 -26.53 0.59
C LYS A 87 -3.56 -26.84 0.58
N LEU A 88 -4.26 -26.57 1.69
CA LEU A 88 -5.70 -26.76 1.79
C LEU A 88 -6.47 -25.88 0.80
N LEU A 89 -5.99 -24.66 0.56
CA LEU A 89 -6.60 -23.66 -0.31
C LEU A 89 -6.12 -23.74 -1.78
N ASP A 90 -5.26 -24.71 -2.13
CA ASP A 90 -4.64 -24.86 -3.45
C ASP A 90 -3.92 -23.58 -3.94
N VAL A 91 -3.33 -22.84 -3.01
CA VAL A 91 -2.54 -21.64 -3.32
C VAL A 91 -1.11 -22.05 -3.61
N LYS A 92 -0.63 -21.75 -4.83
CA LYS A 92 0.77 -21.97 -5.21
C LYS A 92 1.71 -21.34 -4.18
N GLU A 93 2.76 -22.06 -3.81
CA GLU A 93 3.86 -21.50 -3.03
C GLU A 93 4.42 -20.31 -3.82
N GLN A 94 4.46 -19.13 -3.18
CA GLN A 94 5.23 -18.04 -3.74
C GLN A 94 6.68 -18.43 -3.50
N GLU A 95 7.44 -18.62 -4.59
CA GLU A 95 8.90 -18.61 -4.52
C GLU A 95 9.27 -17.32 -3.79
N GLU A 96 9.82 -17.44 -2.59
CA GLU A 96 10.38 -16.30 -1.88
C GLU A 96 11.36 -15.64 -2.85
N ASN A 97 11.09 -14.41 -3.27
CA ASN A 97 12.07 -13.60 -3.97
C ASN A 97 13.28 -13.45 -3.03
N GLN A 98 14.23 -14.38 -3.16
CA GLN A 98 15.57 -14.30 -2.57
C GLN A 98 16.43 -13.23 -3.27
N GLU A 99 15.88 -12.46 -4.20
CA GLU A 99 16.52 -11.31 -4.81
C GLU A 99 16.14 -10.02 -4.07
N LEU A 100 16.91 -9.68 -3.03
CA LEU A 100 17.58 -8.39 -2.84
C LEU A 100 18.17 -8.38 -1.41
N PHE A 101 19.42 -8.82 -1.28
CA PHE A 101 20.47 -8.27 -0.38
C PHE A 101 21.76 -9.11 -0.39
N THR A 102 21.92 -10.07 -1.31
CA THR A 102 23.24 -10.62 -1.65
C THR A 102 23.82 -9.89 -2.87
N SER A 103 24.24 -8.65 -2.67
CA SER A 103 25.25 -8.06 -3.53
C SER A 103 26.20 -7.18 -2.72
N LYS A 104 27.21 -7.89 -2.20
CA LYS A 104 28.64 -7.53 -2.21
C LYS A 104 29.04 -6.26 -1.46
N ILE A 105 29.42 -6.49 -0.21
CA ILE A 105 30.67 -5.94 0.32
C ILE A 105 31.78 -6.45 -0.62
N GLY A 106 32.37 -5.53 -1.38
CA GLY A 106 33.50 -5.74 -2.26
C GLY A 106 34.20 -4.41 -2.45
#